data_AF-A0A4W3JM10-F1
#
_entry.id   AF-A0A4W3JM10-F1
#
_cell.length_a   1.000
_cell.length_b   1.000
_cell.length_c   1.000
_cell.angle_alpha   90.00
_cell.angle_beta   90.00
_cell.angle_gamma   90.00
#
_symmetry.space_group_name_H-M   'P 1'
#
loop_
_entity.id
_entity.type
_entity.pdbx_description
1 polymer ?
#
loop_
_entity_poly.entity_id
_entity_poly.type
_entity_poly.pdbx_seq_one_letter_code
_entity_poly.pdbx_strand_id
1 'polypeptide(L)'
;MENTTKCTKRFTLVVWILTLLFSTEAAKHKSARCPEKCICTEEHAQCVDSKFIPQHFPRDIVKSFMKSGFSTIPEGSFPNMKILQLLSLANNSLQTLPKDLFKGLESLTNIDLRNNFFHCDCKLKWLVEWLGSTNATVDEIFCESPIKGSKISSLSLKEFDCITTGFTIHQTLPFKSISIESFNYMNDIYVAIAQPSTGNCQILEWNHVELFFRNFESIAVLQEILYYMNML
;
A
#
# COMPACT_ATOMS: atom_id res chain seq x y z
N MET A 1 52.13 -41.28 -45.53
CA MET A 1 51.54 -41.44 -44.18
C MET A 1 50.88 -40.12 -43.81
N GLU A 2 49.73 -39.81 -44.38
CA GLU A 2 49.11 -38.49 -44.25
C GLU A 2 47.63 -38.61 -44.58
N ASN A 3 46.82 -39.18 -43.68
CA ASN A 3 45.35 -39.07 -43.78
C ASN A 3 44.56 -39.51 -42.54
N THR A 4 45.18 -39.90 -41.42
CA THR A 4 44.45 -40.31 -40.21
C THR A 4 44.26 -39.21 -39.16
N THR A 5 44.85 -38.02 -39.33
CA THR A 5 44.81 -36.94 -38.30
C THR A 5 43.82 -35.81 -38.60
N LYS A 6 43.14 -35.82 -39.76
CA LYS A 6 42.16 -34.77 -40.15
C LYS A 6 40.71 -35.11 -39.79
N CYS A 7 40.41 -36.38 -39.52
CA CYS A 7 39.04 -36.83 -39.21
C CYS A 7 38.65 -36.58 -37.74
N THR A 8 39.62 -36.61 -36.82
CA THR A 8 39.40 -36.39 -35.38
C THR A 8 39.16 -34.93 -35.00
N LYS A 9 39.69 -33.96 -35.76
CA LYS A 9 39.51 -32.52 -35.47
C LYS A 9 38.18 -31.94 -35.99
N ARG A 10 37.57 -32.55 -37.01
CA ARG A 10 36.30 -32.08 -37.60
C ARG A 10 35.08 -32.62 -36.83
N PHE A 11 35.22 -33.82 -36.25
CA PHE A 11 34.19 -34.41 -35.39
C PHE A 11 34.07 -33.68 -34.04
N THR A 12 35.18 -33.24 -33.46
CA THR A 12 35.14 -32.47 -32.20
C THR A 12 34.50 -31.10 -32.39
N LEU A 13 34.78 -30.38 -33.48
CA LEU A 13 34.21 -29.05 -33.71
C LEU A 13 32.68 -29.08 -33.90
N VAL A 14 32.14 -30.11 -34.57
CA VAL A 14 30.69 -30.27 -34.79
C VAL A 14 29.98 -30.66 -33.48
N VAL A 15 30.61 -31.49 -32.64
CA VAL A 15 30.09 -31.81 -31.30
C VAL A 15 30.09 -30.57 -30.40
N TRP A 16 31.13 -29.74 -30.45
CA TRP A 16 31.20 -28.48 -29.69
C TRP A 16 30.17 -27.44 -30.16
N ILE A 17 29.88 -27.34 -31.45
CA ILE A 17 28.85 -26.44 -31.99
C ILE A 17 27.43 -26.97 -31.69
N LEU A 18 27.21 -28.27 -31.74
CA LEU A 18 25.93 -28.88 -31.33
C LEU A 18 25.70 -28.72 -29.83
N THR A 19 26.73 -28.79 -28.97
CA THR A 19 26.58 -28.51 -27.53
C THR A 19 26.30 -27.03 -27.22
N LEU A 20 26.71 -26.11 -28.10
CA LEU A 20 26.39 -24.68 -27.99
C LEU A 20 24.99 -24.33 -28.51
N LEU A 21 24.40 -25.18 -29.36
CA LEU A 21 23.03 -25.02 -29.86
C LEU A 21 21.97 -25.68 -28.96
N PHE A 22 22.37 -26.47 -27.96
CA PHE A 22 21.50 -27.07 -26.94
C PHE A 22 21.56 -26.37 -25.57
N SER A 23 22.19 -25.20 -25.46
CA SER A 23 22.13 -24.38 -24.25
C SER A 23 21.08 -23.27 -24.39
N THR A 24 19.84 -23.65 -24.68
CA THR A 24 18.66 -22.82 -24.38
C THR A 24 18.00 -23.39 -23.12
N GLU A 25 17.97 -22.55 -22.10
CA GLU A 25 17.11 -22.65 -20.91
C GLU A 25 17.29 -23.88 -19.99
N ALA A 26 18.12 -23.67 -18.99
CA ALA A 26 17.55 -23.56 -17.65
C ALA A 26 18.40 -22.55 -16.87
N ALA A 27 17.91 -21.31 -16.74
CA ALA A 27 18.27 -20.50 -15.60
C ALA A 27 17.84 -21.32 -14.37
N LYS A 28 18.77 -22.13 -13.86
CA LYS A 28 18.57 -23.00 -12.70
C LYS A 28 18.29 -22.05 -11.55
N HIS A 29 17.01 -21.84 -11.31
CA HIS A 29 16.44 -20.89 -10.38
C HIS A 29 17.15 -21.18 -9.05
N LYS A 30 18.13 -20.34 -8.65
CA LYS A 30 18.88 -20.57 -7.40
C LYS A 30 17.82 -20.69 -6.31
N SER A 31 17.81 -21.81 -5.59
CA SER A 31 16.94 -21.95 -4.43
C SER A 31 17.31 -20.81 -3.47
N ALA A 32 16.32 -20.01 -3.08
CA ALA A 32 16.55 -18.90 -2.17
C ALA A 32 17.09 -19.47 -0.84
N ARG A 33 18.10 -18.80 -0.25
CA ARG A 33 18.63 -19.21 1.04
C ARG A 33 17.64 -18.85 2.14
N CYS A 34 17.62 -19.63 3.22
CA CYS A 34 16.81 -19.29 4.39
C CYS A 34 17.23 -17.91 4.94
N PRO A 35 16.28 -17.03 5.30
CA PRO A 35 16.61 -15.74 5.89
C PRO A 35 17.37 -15.86 7.22
N GLU A 36 18.27 -14.92 7.53
CA GLU A 36 19.16 -14.99 8.70
C GLU A 36 18.46 -15.09 10.06
N LYS A 37 17.23 -14.57 10.16
CA LYS A 37 16.40 -14.60 11.39
C LYS A 37 15.31 -15.67 11.34
N CYS A 38 15.43 -16.60 10.41
CA CYS A 38 14.50 -17.70 10.24
C CYS A 38 15.22 -19.04 10.32
N ILE A 39 14.50 -20.02 10.83
CA ILE A 39 14.88 -21.43 10.79
C ILE A 39 13.98 -22.07 9.75
N CYS A 40 14.56 -22.56 8.67
CA CYS A 40 13.83 -23.23 7.60
C CYS A 40 14.15 -24.72 7.62
N THR A 41 13.10 -25.54 7.50
CA THR A 41 13.17 -26.95 7.15
C THR A 41 12.79 -27.11 5.67
N GLU A 42 12.59 -28.35 5.22
CA GLU A 42 12.12 -28.63 3.86
C GLU A 42 10.73 -28.04 3.58
N GLU A 43 9.85 -27.99 4.59
CA GLU A 43 8.45 -27.61 4.42
C GLU A 43 8.01 -26.42 5.29
N HIS A 44 8.78 -26.04 6.31
CA HIS A 44 8.36 -25.05 7.31
C HIS A 44 9.43 -23.98 7.52
N ALA A 45 9.01 -22.72 7.59
CA ALA A 45 9.87 -21.61 7.99
C ALA A 45 9.36 -21.00 9.29
N GLN A 46 10.23 -20.86 10.28
CA GLN A 46 9.94 -20.19 11.54
C GLN A 46 10.85 -18.98 11.72
N CYS A 47 10.27 -17.79 11.71
CA CYS A 47 10.98 -16.53 11.84
C CYS A 47 10.69 -15.89 13.20
N VAL A 48 11.75 -15.63 13.97
CA VAL A 48 11.67 -15.00 15.29
C VAL A 48 12.58 -13.79 15.33
N ASP A 49 12.12 -12.69 15.94
CA ASP A 49 12.87 -11.43 16.07
C ASP A 49 13.39 -10.85 14.73
N SER A 50 12.65 -11.09 13.64
CA SER A 50 12.95 -10.47 12.35
C SER A 50 12.43 -9.02 12.32
N LYS A 51 13.27 -8.09 11.86
CA LYS A 51 12.88 -6.67 11.73
C LYS A 51 11.91 -6.41 10.57
N PHE A 52 11.89 -7.31 9.59
CA PHE A 52 11.10 -7.20 8.37
C PHE A 52 10.57 -8.57 7.97
N ILE A 53 9.54 -8.61 7.14
CA ILE A 53 9.06 -9.87 6.57
C ILE A 53 10.00 -10.29 5.43
N PRO A 54 10.64 -11.47 5.52
CA PRO A 54 11.47 -11.95 4.43
C PRO A 54 10.62 -12.22 3.19
N GLN A 55 10.98 -11.62 2.06
CA GLN A 55 10.23 -11.80 0.80
C GLN A 55 10.69 -13.02 -0.01
N HIS A 56 11.85 -13.61 0.36
CA HIS A 56 12.48 -14.69 -0.37
C HIS A 56 12.66 -15.91 0.53
N PHE A 57 11.67 -16.80 0.51
CA PHE A 57 11.78 -18.12 1.10
C PHE A 57 12.25 -19.14 0.07
N PRO A 58 12.91 -20.25 0.49
CA PRO A 58 13.08 -21.42 -0.36
C PRO A 58 11.72 -21.79 -0.97
N ARG A 59 11.70 -22.17 -2.26
CA ARG A 59 10.45 -22.34 -3.04
C ARG A 59 9.54 -23.47 -2.55
N ASP A 60 9.95 -24.20 -1.52
CA ASP A 60 9.30 -25.41 -1.01
C ASP A 60 8.64 -25.20 0.37
N ILE A 61 8.66 -23.97 0.91
CA ILE A 61 8.01 -23.69 2.20
C ILE A 61 6.49 -23.72 2.04
N VAL A 62 5.89 -24.70 2.71
CA VAL A 62 4.45 -24.94 2.77
C VAL A 62 3.82 -24.29 4.01
N LYS A 63 4.58 -24.12 5.09
CA LYS A 63 4.10 -23.47 6.33
C LYS A 63 5.05 -22.37 6.80
N SER A 64 4.51 -21.19 7.07
CA SER A 64 5.28 -20.05 7.56
C SER A 64 4.76 -19.60 8.91
N PHE A 65 5.66 -19.52 9.90
CA PHE A 65 5.40 -19.03 11.24
C PHE A 65 6.22 -17.78 11.48
N MET A 66 5.54 -16.67 11.76
CA MET A 66 6.18 -15.38 11.95
C MET A 66 5.78 -14.79 13.31
N LYS A 67 6.76 -14.68 14.19
CA LYS A 67 6.59 -14.09 15.52
C LYS A 67 7.75 -13.14 15.80
N SER A 68 7.55 -11.85 15.55
CA SER A 68 8.62 -10.86 15.73
C SER A 68 8.12 -9.53 16.30
N GLY A 69 6.90 -9.52 16.88
CA GLY A 69 6.31 -8.31 17.44
C GLY A 69 5.97 -7.27 16.36
N PHE A 70 5.65 -7.72 15.15
CA PHE A 70 5.30 -6.81 14.05
C PHE A 70 4.10 -5.93 14.43
N SER A 71 4.21 -4.63 14.20
CA SER A 71 3.09 -3.68 14.31
C SER A 71 2.38 -3.47 12.98
N THR A 72 3.10 -3.62 11.87
CA THR A 72 2.61 -3.51 10.50
C THR A 72 3.27 -4.55 9.60
N ILE A 73 2.59 -4.86 8.50
CA ILE A 73 3.12 -5.73 7.44
C ILE A 73 3.20 -4.91 6.15
N PRO A 74 4.37 -4.85 5.49
CA PRO A 74 4.49 -4.20 4.18
C PRO A 74 3.61 -4.88 3.13
N GLU A 75 3.11 -4.10 2.18
CA GLU A 75 2.40 -4.64 1.01
C GLU A 75 3.32 -5.59 0.22
N GLY A 76 2.74 -6.68 -0.31
CA GLY A 76 3.50 -7.66 -1.09
C GLY A 76 4.51 -8.48 -0.29
N SER A 77 4.34 -8.61 1.04
CA SER A 77 5.25 -9.38 1.90
C SER A 77 5.26 -10.90 1.63
N PHE A 78 4.19 -11.45 1.04
CA PHE A 78 4.08 -12.86 0.67
C PHE A 78 3.82 -13.02 -0.84
N PRO A 79 4.75 -12.59 -1.70
CA PRO A 79 4.48 -12.52 -3.14
C PRO A 79 4.40 -13.92 -3.74
N ASN A 80 3.25 -14.29 -4.31
CA ASN A 80 3.03 -15.50 -5.13
C ASN A 80 3.52 -16.81 -4.50
N MET A 81 3.39 -16.95 -3.17
CA MET A 81 3.69 -18.21 -2.49
C MET A 81 2.54 -19.23 -2.70
N LYS A 82 2.38 -19.69 -3.94
CA LYS A 82 1.24 -20.50 -4.38
C LYS A 82 1.04 -21.78 -3.59
N ILE A 83 2.13 -22.37 -3.10
CA ILE A 83 2.12 -23.65 -2.37
C ILE A 83 1.95 -23.49 -0.84
N LEU A 84 1.92 -22.25 -0.33
CA LEU A 84 1.81 -22.01 1.10
C LEU A 84 0.41 -22.43 1.58
N GLN A 85 0.37 -23.38 2.51
CA GLN A 85 -0.85 -23.92 3.09
C GLN A 85 -1.18 -23.30 4.46
N LEU A 86 -0.15 -23.01 5.27
CA LEU A 86 -0.34 -22.44 6.60
C LEU A 86 0.47 -21.15 6.76
N LEU A 87 -0.21 -20.06 7.13
CA LEU A 87 0.42 -18.81 7.52
C LEU A 87 0.03 -18.44 8.95
N SER A 88 1.00 -18.40 9.86
CA SER A 88 0.79 -17.92 11.22
C SER A 88 1.48 -16.56 11.41
N LEU A 89 0.68 -15.54 11.69
CA LEU A 89 1.07 -14.20 12.13
C LEU A 89 0.62 -13.94 13.58
N ALA A 90 0.35 -15.01 14.32
CA ALA A 90 -0.20 -14.94 15.67
C ALA A 90 0.82 -14.40 16.68
N ASN A 91 0.31 -13.79 17.76
CA ASN A 91 1.13 -13.23 18.84
C ASN A 91 2.11 -12.15 18.35
N ASN A 92 1.66 -11.30 17.43
CA ASN A 92 2.33 -10.07 17.06
C ASN A 92 1.53 -8.88 17.61
N SER A 93 1.93 -7.66 17.26
CA SER A 93 1.25 -6.45 17.70
C SER A 93 0.52 -5.77 16.53
N LEU A 94 0.02 -6.57 15.59
CA LEU A 94 -0.55 -6.04 14.34
C LEU A 94 -1.83 -5.29 14.64
N GLN A 95 -1.88 -4.05 14.16
CA GLN A 95 -3.08 -3.21 14.25
C GLN A 95 -3.91 -3.27 12.96
N THR A 96 -3.27 -3.56 11.84
CA THR A 96 -3.93 -3.67 10.54
C THR A 96 -3.15 -4.64 9.65
N LEU A 97 -3.79 -5.09 8.57
CA LEU A 97 -3.14 -5.88 7.52
C LEU A 97 -3.29 -5.12 6.19
N PRO A 98 -2.23 -5.04 5.37
CA PRO A 98 -2.32 -4.43 4.05
C PRO A 98 -3.34 -5.16 3.20
N LYS A 99 -4.03 -4.41 2.34
CA LYS A 99 -4.98 -4.97 1.39
C LYS A 99 -4.28 -6.01 0.51
N ASP A 100 -5.01 -7.06 0.15
CA ASP A 100 -4.52 -8.13 -0.73
C ASP A 100 -3.31 -8.91 -0.19
N LEU A 101 -3.04 -8.88 1.12
CA LEU A 101 -1.91 -9.63 1.72
C LEU A 101 -1.93 -11.12 1.36
N PHE A 102 -3.12 -11.72 1.24
CA PHE A 102 -3.31 -13.13 0.93
C PHE A 102 -3.48 -13.43 -0.58
N LYS A 103 -3.35 -12.41 -1.43
CA LYS A 103 -3.48 -12.56 -2.87
C LYS A 103 -2.35 -13.42 -3.43
N GLY A 104 -2.69 -14.42 -4.23
CA GLY A 104 -1.74 -15.36 -4.81
C GLY A 104 -1.33 -16.52 -3.91
N LEU A 105 -1.89 -16.61 -2.68
CA LEU A 105 -1.74 -17.78 -1.80
C LEU A 105 -2.81 -18.83 -2.15
N GLU A 106 -2.67 -19.45 -3.32
CA GLU A 106 -3.69 -20.33 -3.91
C GLU A 106 -3.93 -21.63 -3.10
N SER A 107 -2.92 -22.16 -2.41
CA SER A 107 -3.05 -23.40 -1.61
C SER A 107 -3.37 -23.16 -0.14
N LEU A 108 -3.73 -21.93 0.25
CA LEU A 108 -3.85 -21.56 1.67
C LEU A 108 -5.06 -22.23 2.33
N THR A 109 -4.81 -23.05 3.34
CA THR A 109 -5.84 -23.79 4.08
C THR A 109 -6.01 -23.28 5.50
N ASN A 110 -4.98 -22.67 6.09
CA ASN A 110 -4.99 -22.24 7.49
C ASN A 110 -4.31 -20.88 7.66
N ILE A 111 -4.99 -19.97 8.35
CA ILE A 111 -4.38 -18.71 8.81
C ILE A 111 -4.58 -18.57 10.32
N ASP A 112 -3.49 -18.30 11.05
CA ASP A 112 -3.55 -17.94 12.47
C ASP A 112 -3.18 -16.47 12.64
N LEU A 113 -4.18 -15.67 13.03
CA LEU A 113 -4.07 -14.23 13.28
C LEU A 113 -4.32 -13.88 14.77
N ARG A 114 -4.40 -14.88 15.65
CA ARG A 114 -4.76 -14.67 17.06
C ARG A 114 -3.75 -13.79 17.80
N ASN A 115 -4.22 -13.18 18.89
CA ASN A 115 -3.40 -12.36 19.78
C ASN A 115 -2.68 -11.23 19.02
N ASN A 116 -3.44 -10.46 18.23
CA ASN A 116 -3.05 -9.21 17.61
C ASN A 116 -4.02 -8.09 18.06
N PHE A 117 -3.68 -6.83 17.83
CA PHE A 117 -4.44 -5.66 18.33
C PHE A 117 -5.19 -4.94 17.21
N PHE A 118 -6.05 -5.67 16.48
CA PHE A 118 -6.67 -5.14 15.27
C PHE A 118 -7.54 -3.90 15.53
N HIS A 119 -7.25 -2.83 14.80
CA HIS A 119 -8.07 -1.63 14.69
C HIS A 119 -9.05 -1.84 13.51
N CYS A 120 -10.31 -2.14 13.84
CA CYS A 120 -11.37 -2.48 12.90
C CYS A 120 -11.98 -1.22 12.27
N ASP A 121 -11.15 -0.55 11.46
CA ASP A 121 -11.55 0.55 10.60
C ASP A 121 -11.54 0.14 9.13
N CYS A 122 -11.65 1.12 8.24
CA CYS A 122 -11.69 0.91 6.80
C CYS A 122 -10.47 0.26 6.18
N LYS A 123 -9.30 0.34 6.81
CA LYS A 123 -8.12 -0.40 6.35
C LYS A 123 -8.28 -1.89 6.57
N LEU A 124 -9.11 -2.32 7.52
CA LEU A 124 -9.38 -3.72 7.82
C LEU A 124 -10.64 -4.27 7.15
N LYS A 125 -11.45 -3.43 6.51
CA LYS A 125 -12.70 -3.84 5.83
C LYS A 125 -12.50 -5.01 4.87
N TRP A 126 -11.42 -5.00 4.10
CA TRP A 126 -11.11 -6.07 3.13
C TRP A 126 -10.92 -7.43 3.81
N LEU A 127 -10.42 -7.46 5.05
CA LEU A 127 -10.21 -8.70 5.78
C LEU A 127 -11.55 -9.33 6.15
N VAL A 128 -12.54 -8.52 6.57
CA VAL A 128 -13.90 -8.99 6.84
C VAL A 128 -14.54 -9.58 5.57
N GLU A 129 -14.36 -8.90 4.43
CA GLU A 129 -14.83 -9.38 3.13
C GLU A 129 -14.14 -10.71 2.71
N TRP A 130 -12.83 -10.78 2.92
CA TRP A 130 -12.06 -11.98 2.63
C TRP A 130 -12.45 -13.16 3.53
N LEU A 131 -12.66 -12.93 4.83
CA LEU A 131 -13.12 -13.96 5.77
C LEU A 131 -14.50 -14.53 5.39
N GLY A 132 -15.37 -13.71 4.80
CA GLY A 132 -16.69 -14.17 4.34
C GLY A 132 -16.67 -15.00 3.05
N SER A 133 -15.57 -14.99 2.30
CA SER A 133 -15.47 -15.66 0.99
C SER A 133 -14.40 -16.75 0.92
N THR A 134 -13.47 -16.78 1.88
CA THR A 134 -12.37 -17.75 1.91
C THR A 134 -12.83 -19.15 2.34
N ASN A 135 -12.16 -20.17 1.81
CA ASN A 135 -12.29 -21.56 2.28
C ASN A 135 -11.24 -21.92 3.33
N ALA A 136 -10.31 -21.03 3.63
CA ALA A 136 -9.28 -21.26 4.63
C ALA A 136 -9.89 -21.26 6.04
N THR A 137 -9.38 -22.13 6.90
CA THR A 137 -9.72 -22.12 8.32
C THR A 137 -8.98 -20.97 9.00
N VAL A 138 -9.74 -20.10 9.66
CA VAL A 138 -9.20 -18.97 10.44
C VAL A 138 -9.74 -19.06 11.86
N ASP A 139 -8.84 -19.00 12.84
CA ASP A 139 -9.22 -18.95 14.25
C ASP A 139 -9.99 -17.67 14.60
N GLU A 140 -10.71 -17.69 15.72
CA GLU A 140 -11.45 -16.51 16.18
C GLU A 140 -10.51 -15.35 16.50
N ILE A 141 -10.77 -14.22 15.84
CA ILE A 141 -10.05 -12.97 16.01
C ILE A 141 -11.01 -11.82 16.34
N PHE A 142 -10.51 -10.89 17.15
CA PHE A 142 -11.31 -9.83 17.76
C PHE A 142 -10.70 -8.46 17.48
N CYS A 143 -11.56 -7.45 17.42
CA CYS A 143 -11.15 -6.06 17.39
C CYS A 143 -10.61 -5.63 18.75
N GLU A 144 -9.52 -4.88 18.75
CA GLU A 144 -9.06 -4.15 19.93
C GLU A 144 -9.72 -2.76 19.99
N SER A 145 -10.08 -2.20 18.84
CA SER A 145 -10.72 -0.89 18.69
C SER A 145 -11.43 -0.78 17.34
N PRO A 146 -12.39 0.15 17.13
CA PRO A 146 -12.99 1.01 18.16
C PRO A 146 -13.89 0.23 19.14
N ILE A 147 -14.55 -0.84 18.69
CA ILE A 147 -15.39 -1.69 19.55
C ILE A 147 -14.59 -2.92 19.97
N LYS A 148 -13.95 -2.82 21.14
CA LYS A 148 -13.11 -3.90 21.67
C LYS A 148 -13.92 -5.17 21.94
N GLY A 149 -13.37 -6.32 21.56
CA GLY A 149 -13.96 -7.64 21.80
C GLY A 149 -14.97 -8.09 20.74
N SER A 150 -15.30 -7.25 19.76
CA SER A 150 -16.13 -7.67 18.63
C SER A 150 -15.39 -8.68 17.76
N LYS A 151 -16.04 -9.80 17.44
CA LYS A 151 -15.49 -10.82 16.54
C LYS A 151 -15.45 -10.27 15.11
N ILE A 152 -14.27 -10.28 14.49
CA ILE A 152 -14.06 -9.64 13.17
C ILE A 152 -14.92 -10.30 12.08
N SER A 153 -15.06 -11.63 12.12
CA SER A 153 -15.85 -12.37 11.13
C SER A 153 -17.36 -12.17 11.25
N SER A 154 -17.87 -11.59 12.35
CA SER A 154 -19.29 -11.28 12.53
C SER A 154 -19.64 -9.82 12.21
N LEU A 155 -18.65 -8.99 11.89
CA LEU A 155 -18.88 -7.58 11.57
C LEU A 155 -19.56 -7.44 10.21
N SER A 156 -20.39 -6.41 10.08
CA SER A 156 -21.04 -6.08 8.82
C SER A 156 -20.17 -5.15 7.98
N LEU A 157 -20.03 -5.41 6.68
CA LEU A 157 -19.28 -4.54 5.76
C LEU A 157 -19.81 -3.09 5.68
N LYS A 158 -21.07 -2.87 6.10
CA LYS A 158 -21.70 -1.54 6.14
C LYS A 158 -21.27 -0.71 7.35
N GLU A 159 -20.73 -1.33 8.40
CA GLU A 159 -20.27 -0.64 9.62
C GLU A 159 -18.91 0.05 9.43
N PHE A 160 -18.27 -0.18 8.27
CA PHE A 160 -17.01 0.43 7.90
C PHE A 160 -17.23 1.72 7.10
N ASP A 161 -17.17 2.87 7.78
CA ASP A 161 -17.27 4.22 7.19
C ASP A 161 -15.96 4.65 6.51
N CYS A 162 -15.84 4.36 5.22
CA CYS A 162 -14.56 4.52 4.48
C CYS A 162 -14.44 5.83 3.71
N ILE A 163 -15.30 6.77 4.04
CA ILE A 163 -15.28 8.10 3.46
C ILE A 163 -14.21 8.88 4.22
N THR A 164 -13.11 9.20 3.55
CA THR A 164 -12.04 10.03 4.14
C THR A 164 -12.47 11.49 4.07
N THR A 165 -12.71 12.13 5.21
CA THR A 165 -12.99 13.59 5.30
C THR A 165 -11.72 14.44 5.29
N GLY A 166 -10.70 14.02 4.54
CA GLY A 166 -9.43 14.74 4.44
C GLY A 166 -9.56 16.02 3.63
N PHE A 167 -8.85 17.08 4.03
CA PHE A 167 -8.69 18.26 3.18
C PHE A 167 -7.84 17.89 1.96
N THR A 168 -8.39 18.08 0.77
CA THR A 168 -7.65 18.01 -0.50
C THR A 168 -7.50 19.42 -1.07
N ILE A 169 -6.35 19.70 -1.69
CA ILE A 169 -6.12 21.00 -2.33
C ILE A 169 -7.00 21.05 -3.58
N HIS A 170 -8.03 21.88 -3.54
CA HIS A 170 -8.93 22.10 -4.67
C HIS A 170 -8.33 23.03 -5.72
N GLN A 171 -7.74 24.15 -5.26
CA GLN A 171 -7.18 25.19 -6.13
C GLN A 171 -6.06 25.92 -5.39
N THR A 172 -5.03 26.33 -6.13
CA THR A 172 -3.96 27.21 -5.62
C THR A 172 -3.98 28.51 -6.41
N LEU A 173 -4.01 29.64 -5.71
CA LEU A 173 -4.03 30.96 -6.33
C LEU A 173 -2.59 31.53 -6.38
N PRO A 174 -2.17 32.18 -7.48
CA PRO A 174 -0.78 32.59 -7.70
C PRO A 174 -0.41 33.90 -6.99
N PHE A 175 -0.97 34.15 -5.80
CA PHE A 175 -0.74 35.36 -5.03
C PHE A 175 -0.84 35.11 -3.52
N LYS A 176 -0.29 36.04 -2.73
CA LYS A 176 -0.37 36.00 -1.28
C LYS A 176 -1.59 36.75 -0.79
N SER A 177 -2.20 36.25 0.29
CA SER A 177 -3.32 36.88 0.97
C SER A 177 -2.99 37.15 2.43
N ILE A 178 -3.64 38.16 3.01
CA ILE A 178 -3.61 38.41 4.46
C ILE A 178 -4.88 37.94 5.16
N SER A 179 -6.02 38.04 4.47
CA SER A 179 -7.32 37.55 4.95
C SER A 179 -8.16 37.04 3.78
N ILE A 180 -9.08 36.13 4.10
CA ILE A 180 -10.02 35.52 3.17
C ILE A 180 -11.38 35.46 3.86
N GLU A 181 -12.41 35.93 3.18
CA GLU A 181 -13.78 35.91 3.68
C GLU A 181 -14.72 35.37 2.60
N SER A 182 -15.64 34.48 2.97
CA SER A 182 -16.69 34.00 2.08
C SER A 182 -18.01 34.70 2.38
N PHE A 183 -18.76 35.07 1.35
CA PHE A 183 -20.08 35.66 1.49
C PHE A 183 -21.03 35.14 0.42
N ASN A 184 -22.33 35.20 0.72
CA ASN A 184 -23.38 34.84 -0.22
C ASN A 184 -24.02 36.12 -0.78
N TYR A 185 -24.18 36.19 -2.10
CA TYR A 185 -24.84 37.30 -2.77
C TYR A 185 -25.66 36.77 -3.94
N MET A 186 -26.94 37.18 -4.02
CA MET A 186 -27.88 36.70 -5.04
C MET A 186 -27.93 35.17 -5.20
N ASN A 187 -27.85 34.43 -4.08
CA ASN A 187 -27.78 32.95 -4.01
C ASN A 187 -26.50 32.31 -4.56
N ASP A 188 -25.49 33.08 -4.95
CA ASP A 188 -24.16 32.58 -5.33
C ASP A 188 -23.13 32.79 -4.21
N ILE A 189 -22.09 31.96 -4.22
CA ILE A 189 -20.99 31.99 -3.25
C ILE A 189 -19.82 32.77 -3.84
N TYR A 190 -19.36 33.75 -3.07
CA TYR A 190 -18.20 34.57 -3.37
C TYR A 190 -17.14 34.46 -2.29
N VAL A 191 -15.89 34.70 -2.69
CA VAL A 191 -14.72 34.73 -1.79
C VAL A 191 -13.97 36.03 -2.02
N ALA A 192 -13.91 36.87 -0.99
CA ALA A 192 -13.08 38.06 -0.95
C ALA A 192 -11.69 37.71 -0.40
N ILE A 193 -10.64 38.15 -1.09
CA ILE A 193 -9.25 37.89 -0.71
C ILE A 193 -8.47 39.20 -0.70
N ALA A 194 -7.99 39.60 0.48
CA ALA A 194 -7.16 40.79 0.64
C ALA A 194 -5.70 40.50 0.28
N GLN A 195 -5.15 41.23 -0.68
CA GLN A 195 -3.77 41.08 -1.16
C GLN A 195 -2.88 42.24 -0.69
N PRO A 196 -2.04 42.05 0.33
CA PRO A 196 -1.24 43.14 0.92
C PRO A 196 -0.16 43.67 -0.03
N SER A 197 0.35 42.84 -0.96
CA SER A 197 1.42 43.23 -1.89
C SER A 197 0.95 44.18 -3.00
N THR A 198 -0.32 44.09 -3.38
CA THR A 198 -0.91 44.87 -4.49
C THR A 198 -1.84 45.97 -3.99
N GLY A 199 -2.29 45.92 -2.73
CA GLY A 199 -3.28 46.85 -2.20
C GLY A 199 -4.69 46.62 -2.74
N ASN A 200 -4.97 45.41 -3.24
CA ASN A 200 -6.24 45.06 -3.86
C ASN A 200 -7.00 44.03 -3.01
N CYS A 201 -8.33 44.09 -3.05
CA CYS A 201 -9.23 43.02 -2.62
C CYS A 201 -9.78 42.32 -3.86
N GLN A 202 -9.44 41.04 -4.02
CA GLN A 202 -9.89 40.24 -5.16
C GLN A 202 -11.14 39.45 -4.76
N ILE A 203 -12.21 39.62 -5.53
CA ILE A 203 -13.47 38.88 -5.36
C ILE A 203 -13.48 37.74 -6.37
N LEU A 204 -13.64 36.53 -5.86
CA LEU A 204 -13.80 35.32 -6.65
C LEU A 204 -15.24 34.85 -6.60
N GLU A 205 -15.71 34.27 -7.70
CA GLU A 205 -17.04 33.67 -7.83
C GLU A 205 -16.89 32.19 -8.16
N TRP A 206 -17.79 31.37 -7.60
CA TRP A 206 -17.81 29.94 -7.91
C TRP A 206 -18.34 29.67 -9.33
N ASN A 207 -17.53 29.02 -10.17
CA ASN A 207 -17.96 28.53 -11.46
C ASN A 207 -18.62 27.14 -11.32
N HIS A 208 -19.94 27.07 -11.42
CA HIS A 208 -20.70 25.81 -11.34
C HIS A 208 -20.44 24.81 -12.48
N VAL A 209 -19.91 25.28 -13.62
CA VAL A 209 -19.63 24.43 -14.78
C VAL A 209 -18.23 23.83 -14.69
N GLU A 210 -17.24 24.68 -14.42
CA GLU A 210 -15.83 24.28 -14.41
C GLU A 210 -15.35 23.85 -13.01
N LEU A 211 -16.20 24.02 -11.99
CA LEU A 211 -15.95 23.66 -10.60
C LEU A 211 -14.68 24.31 -10.04
N PHE A 212 -14.49 25.62 -10.26
CA PHE A 212 -13.41 26.38 -9.64
C PHE A 212 -13.80 27.84 -9.36
N PHE A 213 -13.04 28.51 -8.49
CA PHE A 213 -13.23 29.93 -8.22
C PHE A 213 -12.54 30.78 -9.29
N ARG A 214 -13.35 31.51 -10.07
CA ARG A 214 -12.87 32.45 -11.10
C ARG A 214 -12.79 33.86 -10.54
N ASN A 215 -11.94 34.68 -11.14
CA ASN A 215 -11.90 36.11 -10.82
C ASN A 215 -13.20 36.80 -11.27
N PHE A 216 -13.88 37.48 -10.34
CA PHE A 216 -15.08 38.25 -10.61
C PHE A 216 -14.76 39.75 -10.69
N GLU A 217 -14.15 40.29 -9.63
CA GLU A 217 -13.84 41.72 -9.52
C GLU A 217 -12.55 41.95 -8.72
N SER A 218 -11.88 43.08 -8.96
CA SER A 218 -10.75 43.55 -8.15
C SER A 218 -11.02 44.96 -7.66
N ILE A 219 -11.19 45.10 -6.35
CA ILE A 219 -11.41 46.37 -5.68
C ILE A 219 -10.05 46.92 -5.23
N ALA A 220 -9.61 48.01 -5.85
CA ALA A 220 -8.42 48.72 -5.37
C ALA A 220 -8.74 49.35 -4.02
N VAL A 221 -7.97 49.02 -2.99
CA VAL A 221 -8.02 49.76 -1.73
C VAL A 221 -7.29 51.07 -2.01
N LEU A 222 -8.04 52.13 -2.29
CA LEU A 222 -7.49 53.47 -2.37
C LEU A 222 -6.65 53.70 -1.11
N GLN A 223 -5.38 54.08 -1.30
CA GLN A 223 -4.39 54.33 -0.24
C GLN A 223 -4.88 55.27 0.88
N GLU A 224 -6.02 55.95 0.71
CA GLU A 224 -6.68 56.75 1.74
C GLU A 224 -7.03 55.92 2.99
N ILE A 225 -7.42 54.64 2.89
CA ILE A 225 -7.73 53.82 4.08
C ILE A 225 -6.44 53.38 4.82
N LEU A 226 -5.34 53.14 4.10
CA LEU A 226 -4.03 52.87 4.71
C LEU A 226 -3.46 54.09 5.45
N TYR A 227 -3.79 55.31 5.00
CA TYR A 227 -3.44 56.53 5.74
C TYR A 227 -4.18 56.60 7.09
N TYR A 228 -5.46 56.21 7.15
CA TYR A 228 -6.21 56.19 8.41
C TYR A 228 -5.85 55.03 9.34
N MET A 229 -5.47 53.86 8.81
CA MET A 229 -5.05 52.72 9.63
C MET A 229 -3.62 52.83 10.20
N ASN A 230 -2.76 53.67 9.62
CA ASN A 230 -1.41 53.97 10.16
C ASN A 230 -1.38 55.17 11.14
N MET A 231 -2.53 55.76 11.49
CA MET A 231 -2.65 56.84 12.48
C MET A 231 -3.32 56.41 13.81
N LEU A 232 -3.41 55.10 14.08
CA LEU A 232 -3.73 54.51 15.39
C LEU A 232 -2.58 53.63 15.86
#